data_AF-A0A210PDS2-F1
#
_entry.id   AF-A0A210PDS2-F1
#
_cell.length_a   1.000
_cell.length_b   1.000
_cell.length_c   1.000
_cell.angle_alpha   90.00
_cell.angle_beta   90.00
_cell.angle_gamma   90.00
#
_symmetry.space_group_name_H-M   'P 1'
#
loop_
_entity.id
_entity.type
_entity.pdbx_description
1 polymer ?
#
loop_
_entity_poly.entity_id
_entity_poly.type
_entity_poly.pdbx_seq_one_letter_code
_entity_poly.pdbx_strand_id
1 'polypeptide(L)' 'MDFSTNYDHGLFDSCSASYRSGGWWFNQYCHANLNGVYKPGTGYNGIVWDTWPEAMDTISEVRMMIRRKD' A
#
# COMPACT_ATOMS: atom_id res chain seq x y z
N MET A 1 12.46 2.15 -5.48
CA MET A 1 11.51 1.71 -4.44
C MET A 1 12.05 0.38 -3.98
N ASP A 2 12.42 0.29 -2.71
CA ASP A 2 12.81 -0.97 -2.10
C ASP A 2 11.62 -1.52 -1.33
N PHE A 3 11.64 -2.81 -1.05
CA PHE A 3 10.59 -3.42 -0.23
C PHE A 3 10.80 -3.04 1.22
N SER A 4 9.79 -2.41 1.84
CA SER A 4 9.80 -1.95 3.23
C SER A 4 8.73 -2.70 4.03
N THR A 5 8.98 -2.96 5.31
CA THR A 5 8.01 -3.57 6.25
C THR A 5 7.57 -2.55 7.30
N ASN A 6 8.18 -2.53 8.48
CA ASN A 6 7.98 -1.54 9.55
C ASN A 6 9.33 -1.04 10.12
N TYR A 7 10.40 -1.33 9.40
CA TYR A 7 11.78 -1.06 9.78
C TYR A 7 12.49 -0.50 8.57
N ASP A 8 12.34 0.80 8.35
CA ASP A 8 12.88 1.40 7.14
C ASP A 8 14.36 1.71 7.28
N HIS A 9 15.06 1.35 6.21
CA HIS A 9 16.51 1.45 6.01
C HIS A 9 16.97 2.92 5.87
N GLY A 10 16.72 3.74 6.90
CA GLY A 10 17.32 5.07 7.05
C GLY A 10 16.69 6.20 6.23
N LEU A 11 15.53 6.00 5.61
CA LEU A 11 14.80 7.08 4.92
C LEU A 11 13.64 7.57 5.79
N PHE A 12 13.79 8.79 6.30
CA PHE A 12 12.94 9.49 7.26
C PHE A 12 11.48 9.75 6.83
N ASP A 13 10.95 9.10 5.79
CA ASP A 13 9.61 9.43 5.26
C ASP A 13 8.95 8.28 4.50
N SER A 14 9.16 7.04 4.96
CA SER A 14 8.48 5.90 4.36
C SER A 14 7.06 5.79 4.90
N CYS A 15 6.08 5.67 4.00
CA CYS A 15 4.71 5.46 4.45
C CYS A 15 4.49 4.21 5.29
N SER A 16 5.39 3.22 5.25
CA SER A 16 5.38 2.06 6.14
C SER A 16 5.39 2.44 7.62
N ALA A 17 6.20 3.43 8.01
CA ALA A 17 6.35 3.81 9.41
C ALA A 17 5.24 4.77 9.87
N SER A 18 4.81 5.66 8.97
CA SER A 18 3.99 6.82 9.34
C SER A 18 2.48 6.63 9.14
N TYR A 19 2.05 5.91 8.08
CA TYR A 19 0.66 5.97 7.64
C TYR A 19 0.06 4.65 7.13
N ARG A 20 0.89 3.64 6.83
CA ARG A 20 0.47 2.42 6.14
C ARG A 20 0.91 1.18 6.89
N SER A 21 0.06 0.17 6.88
CA SER A 21 0.36 -1.12 7.51
C SER A 21 0.77 -2.15 6.47
N GLY A 22 1.63 -3.08 6.86
CA GLY A 22 2.08 -4.19 6.01
C GLY A 22 3.31 -3.84 5.17
N GLY A 23 3.92 -4.87 4.59
CA GLY A 23 5.09 -4.71 3.73
C GLY A 23 4.70 -4.34 2.30
N TRP A 24 5.38 -3.37 1.70
CA TRP A 24 5.09 -2.90 0.35
C TRP A 24 6.32 -2.24 -0.29
N TRP A 25 6.26 -2.02 -1.60
CA TRP A 25 7.21 -1.16 -2.30
C TRP A 25 6.80 0.31 -2.14
N PHE A 26 7.05 0.86 -0.95
CA PHE A 26 6.69 2.26 -0.67
C PHE A 26 7.64 3.25 -1.35
N ASN A 27 7.10 4.43 -1.63
CA ASN A 27 7.84 5.66 -1.95
C ASN A 27 7.30 6.78 -1.04
N GLN A 28 7.69 8.02 -1.28
CA GLN A 28 7.24 9.18 -0.47
C GLN A 28 5.76 9.57 -0.64
N TYR A 29 5.05 9.03 -1.64
CA TYR A 29 3.66 9.41 -1.96
C TYR A 29 2.63 8.31 -1.74
N CYS A 30 3.07 7.06 -1.82
CA CYS A 30 2.34 5.91 -1.30
C CYS A 30 0.98 5.70 -1.95
N HIS A 31 0.87 5.91 -3.26
CA HIS A 31 -0.39 5.85 -3.99
C HIS A 31 -1.12 4.50 -3.90
N ALA A 32 -0.47 3.40 -3.53
CA ALA A 32 -1.13 2.11 -3.38
C ALA A 32 -0.57 1.34 -2.19
N ASN A 33 -1.43 0.53 -1.57
CA ASN A 33 -1.03 -0.51 -0.65
C ASN A 33 -2.05 -1.64 -0.69
N LEU A 34 -1.76 -2.69 -1.47
CA LEU A 34 -2.64 -3.87 -1.53
C LEU A 34 -2.42 -4.82 -0.34
N ASN A 35 -1.41 -4.54 0.50
CA ASN A 35 -1.09 -5.27 1.72
C ASN A 35 -1.55 -4.53 3.00
N GLY A 36 -2.45 -3.56 2.85
CA GLY A 36 -3.00 -2.78 3.95
C GLY A 36 -3.98 -3.57 4.83
N VAL A 37 -4.44 -2.95 5.90
CA VAL A 37 -5.40 -3.56 6.84
C VAL A 37 -6.74 -3.79 6.15
N TYR A 38 -7.24 -5.03 6.17
CA TYR A 38 -8.59 -5.34 5.75
C TYR A 38 -9.60 -4.84 6.80
N LYS A 39 -10.31 -3.78 6.47
CA LYS A 39 -11.41 -3.18 7.26
C LYS A 39 -12.36 -2.48 6.30
N PRO A 40 -13.63 -2.22 6.64
CA PRO A 40 -14.51 -1.34 5.88
C PRO A 40 -14.25 0.16 6.18
N GLY A 41 -14.69 1.05 5.28
CA GLY A 41 -14.60 2.51 5.42
C GLY A 41 -13.34 3.12 4.80
N THR A 42 -12.94 4.30 5.29
CA THR A 42 -11.81 5.05 4.73
C THR A 42 -10.54 4.91 5.55
N GLY A 43 -9.40 5.16 4.90
CA GLY A 43 -8.13 5.41 5.60
C GLY A 43 -6.90 4.85 4.89
N TYR A 44 -5.81 5.61 4.95
CA TYR A 44 -4.56 5.31 4.25
C TYR A 44 -3.87 4.01 4.68
N ASN A 45 -4.19 3.50 5.86
CA ASN A 45 -3.69 2.20 6.33
C ASN A 45 -4.49 0.99 5.83
N GLY A 46 -5.62 1.21 5.15
CA GLY A 46 -6.43 0.17 4.52
C GLY A 46 -5.83 -0.33 3.20
N ILE A 47 -6.60 -1.17 2.50
CA ILE A 47 -6.25 -1.64 1.16
C ILE A 47 -6.65 -0.55 0.17
N VAL A 48 -5.72 0.19 -0.40
CA VAL A 48 -6.05 1.38 -1.22
C VAL A 48 -5.31 1.43 -2.55
N TRP A 49 -5.93 2.10 -3.52
CA TRP A 49 -5.41 2.36 -4.85
C TRP A 49 -5.82 3.76 -5.32
N ASP A 50 -4.91 4.72 -5.24
CA ASP A 50 -5.19 6.16 -5.34
C ASP A 50 -5.69 6.61 -6.72
N THR A 51 -5.43 5.83 -7.78
CA THR A 51 -5.94 6.13 -9.13
C THR A 51 -7.32 5.52 -9.40
N TRP A 52 -7.92 4.82 -8.44
CA TRP A 52 -9.26 4.24 -8.57
C TRP A 52 -10.32 5.25 -8.09
N PRO A 53 -11.50 5.34 -8.72
CA PRO A 53 -12.61 6.11 -8.16
C PRO A 53 -12.88 5.65 -6.71
N GLU A 54 -13.05 6.57 -5.77
CA GLU A 54 -13.15 6.24 -4.33
C GLU A 54 -11.80 5.82 -3.70
N ALA A 55 -10.68 6.38 -4.16
CA ALA A 55 -9.31 6.19 -3.63
C ALA A 55 -9.15 6.24 -2.09
N MET A 56 -10.09 6.86 -1.38
CA MET A 56 -10.10 6.96 0.09
C MET A 56 -10.77 5.75 0.76
N ASP A 57 -11.62 5.03 0.03
CA ASP A 57 -12.26 3.81 0.48
C ASP A 57 -11.32 2.62 0.34
N THR A 58 -11.39 1.78 1.36
CA THR A 58 -10.69 0.51 1.39
C THR A 58 -11.33 -0.50 0.42
N ILE A 59 -10.49 -1.18 -0.35
CA ILE A 59 -10.89 -2.19 -1.31
C ILE A 59 -11.23 -3.49 -0.58
N SER A 60 -12.33 -4.12 -0.97
CA SER A 60 -12.83 -5.36 -0.33
C SER A 60 -12.15 -6.64 -0.83
N GLU A 61 -11.61 -6.65 -2.05
CA GLU A 61 -10.89 -7.79 -2.61
C GLU A 61 -9.73 -7.34 -3.51
N VAL A 62 -8.58 -8.00 -3.36
CA VAL A 62 -7.40 -7.78 -4.20
C VAL A 62 -6.76 -9.10 -4.61
N ARG A 63 -6.23 -9.16 -5.83
CA ARG A 63 -5.44 -10.30 -6.30
C ARG A 63 -4.35 -9.83 -7.25
N MET A 64 -3.08 -10.07 -6.88
CA MET A 64 -1.93 -9.83 -7.75
C MET A 64 -1.52 -11.14 -8.42
N MET A 65 -1.43 -11.15 -9.75
CA MET A 65 -1.04 -12.34 -10.52
C MET A 65 -0.05 -11.92 -11.62
N ILE A 66 0.89 -12.79 -11.93
CA ILE A 66 1.84 -12.61 -13.03
C ILE A 66 1.67 -13.75 -14.05
N ARG A 67 2.02 -13.46 -15.30
CA ARG A 67 2.11 -14.45 -16.39
C ARG A 67 3.43 -14.23 -17.10
N ARG A 68 4.04 -15.30 -17.64
CA ARG A 68 5.20 -15.16 -18.52
C ARG A 68 4.88 -14.19 -19.65
N LYS A 69 5.84 -13.31 -19.94
CA LYS A 69 5.89 -12.64 -21.23
C LYS A 69 6.29 -13.70 -22.26
N ASP A 70 5.61 -13.70 -23.40
CA ASP A 70 5.81 -14.69 -24.48
C ASP A 70 7.29 -14.88 -24.84
#